data_AF-B2TMU0-F1
#
_entry.id   AF-B2TMU0-F1
#
_cell.length_a   1.000
_cell.length_b   1.000
_cell.length_c   1.000
_cell.angle_alpha   90.00
_cell.angle_beta   90.00
_cell.angle_gamma   90.00
#
_symmetry.space_group_name_H-M   'P 1'
#
loop_
_entity.id
_entity.type
_entity.pdbx_description
1 polymer ?
#
loop_
_entity_poly.entity_id
_entity_poly.type
_entity_poly.pdbx_seq_one_letter_code
_entity_poly.pdbx_strand_id
1 'polypeptide(L)' 'MFETCKKQYERKIERGLLTNEYVEKQKVYIGIFLMNELLIQEQYQEILELLTVNVKAEDKEVVSQ' A
#
# COMPACT_ATOMS: atom_id res chain seq x y z
N MET A 1 8.60 -12.04 1.50
CA MET A 1 8.43 -10.60 1.22
C MET A 1 7.01 -10.13 1.46
N PHE A 2 6.02 -10.86 0.93
CA PHE A 2 4.59 -10.54 1.04
C PHE A 2 4.11 -10.19 2.46
N GLU A 3 4.24 -11.12 3.41
CA GLU A 3 3.85 -10.93 4.82
C GLU A 3 4.49 -9.70 5.48
N THR A 4 5.75 -9.42 5.15
CA THR A 4 6.48 -8.26 5.67
C THR A 4 5.88 -6.96 5.15
N CYS A 5 5.62 -6.88 3.83
CA CYS A 5 5.01 -5.70 3.22
C CYS A 5 3.60 -5.47 3.78
N LYS A 6 2.77 -6.51 3.77
CA LYS A 6 1.38 -6.47 4.23
C LYS A 6 1.29 -5.94 5.67
N LYS A 7 2.03 -6.53 6.61
CA LYS A 7 2.04 -6.09 8.02
C LYS A 7 2.53 -4.66 8.22
N GLN A 8 3.50 -4.20 7.43
CA GLN A 8 3.99 -2.83 7.54
C GLN A 8 2.96 -1.81 7.03
N TYR A 9 2.24 -2.15 5.97
CA TYR A 9 1.21 -1.29 5.40
C TYR A 9 -0.05 -1.27 6.27
N GLU A 10 -0.50 -2.42 6.77
CA GLU A 10 -1.61 -2.51 7.74
C GLU A 10 -1.34 -1.65 8.98
N ARG A 11 -0.15 -1.75 9.59
CA ARG A 11 0.24 -0.90 10.72
C ARG A 11 0.24 0.59 10.41
N LYS A 12 0.54 0.98 9.18
CA LYS A 12 0.49 2.40 8.76
C LYS A 12 -0.95 2.87 8.55
N ILE A 13 -1.80 2.02 7.98
CA ILE A 13 -3.23 2.28 7.82
C ILE A 13 -3.88 2.44 9.19
N GLU A 14 -3.65 1.50 10.11
CA GLU A 14 -4.19 1.54 11.48
C GLU A 14 -3.78 2.81 12.25
N ARG A 15 -2.64 3.41 11.89
CA ARG A 15 -2.12 4.63 12.51
C ARG A 15 -2.54 5.91 11.78
N GLY A 16 -3.24 5.83 10.65
CA GLY A 16 -3.55 6.99 9.80
C GLY A 16 -2.30 7.67 9.24
N LEU A 17 -1.26 6.90 8.93
CA LEU A 17 0.03 7.41 8.43
C LEU A 17 0.30 6.98 6.98
N LEU A 18 -0.77 6.68 6.23
CA LEU A 18 -0.70 6.17 4.86
C LEU A 18 -0.91 7.29 3.84
N THR A 19 0.08 8.18 3.73
CA THR A 19 0.00 9.31 2.79
C THR A 19 0.09 8.87 1.33
N ASN A 20 -0.45 9.70 0.42
CA ASN A 20 -0.30 9.55 -1.02
C ASN A 20 1.16 9.37 -1.47
N GLU A 21 2.07 10.21 -0.97
CA GLU A 21 3.50 10.13 -1.28
C GLU A 21 4.10 8.77 -0.85
N TYR A 22 3.74 8.31 0.34
CA TYR A 22 4.19 7.01 0.83
C TYR A 22 3.70 5.89 -0.08
N VAL A 23 2.42 5.91 -0.47
CA VAL A 23 1.83 4.90 -1.36
C VAL A 23 2.52 4.85 -2.72
N GLU A 24 2.72 5.99 -3.37
CA GLU A 24 3.39 6.02 -4.68
C GLU A 24 4.81 5.45 -4.59
N LYS A 25 5.55 5.77 -3.52
CA LYS A 25 6.86 5.17 -3.26
C LYS A 25 6.80 3.66 -3.03
N GLN A 26 5.80 3.18 -2.29
CA GLN A 26 5.65 1.75 -2.03
C GLN A 26 5.26 0.96 -3.29
N LYS A 27 4.41 1.53 -4.16
CA LYS A 27 4.05 0.92 -5.46
C LYS A 27 5.28 0.62 -6.31
N VAL A 28 6.27 1.53 -6.33
CA VAL A 28 7.55 1.30 -7.02
C VAL A 28 8.30 0.13 -6.40
N TYR A 29 8.43 0.07 -5.07
CA TYR A 29 9.16 -1.01 -4.40
C TYR A 29 8.51 -2.38 -4.59
N ILE A 30 7.20 -2.50 -4.48
CA ILE A 30 6.51 -3.78 -4.67
C ILE A 30 6.59 -4.24 -6.13
N GLY A 31 6.65 -3.30 -7.10
CA GLY A 31 6.93 -3.61 -8.50
C GLY A 31 8.35 -4.15 -8.70
N ILE A 32 9.34 -3.59 -8.01
CA ILE A 32 10.71 -4.13 -7.99
C ILE A 32 10.73 -5.53 -7.38
N PHE A 33 9.96 -5.79 -6.32
CA PHE A 33 9.89 -7.12 -5.70
C PHE A 33 9.26 -8.16 -6.63
N LEU A 34 8.23 -7.79 -7.40
CA LEU A 34 7.66 -8.65 -8.43
C LEU A 34 8.69 -8.98 -9.52
N MET A 35 9.41 -7.96 -10.03
CA MET A 35 10.44 -8.16 -11.07
C MET A 35 11.61 -9.03 -10.61
N ASN A 36 11.90 -9.05 -9.31
CA ASN A 36 12.95 -9.88 -8.71
C ASN A 36 12.41 -11.22 -8.15
N GLU A 37 11.19 -11.62 -8.51
CA GLU A 37 10.56 -12.88 -8.08
C GLU A 37 10.44 -13.03 -6.54
N LEU A 38 10.51 -11.92 -5.80
CA LEU A 38 10.31 -11.90 -4.35
C LEU A 38 8.83 -11.89 -3.97
N LEU A 39 7.96 -11.56 -4.93
CA LEU A 39 6.51 -11.66 -4.89
C LEU A 39 6.03 -12.40 -6.14
N ILE A 40 4.95 -13.16 -6.00
CA ILE A 40 4.18 -13.64 -7.16
C ILE A 40 3.12 -12.58 -7.55
N GLN A 41 2.55 -12.72 -8.74
CA GLN A 41 1.58 -11.77 -9.28
C GLN A 41 0.38 -11.55 -8.35
N GLU A 42 -0.16 -12.62 -7.76
CA GLU A 42 -1.31 -12.55 -6.85
C GLU A 42 -0.98 -11.74 -5.59
N GLN A 43 0.20 -11.97 -5.01
CA GLN A 43 0.69 -11.26 -3.83
C GLN A 43 0.94 -9.77 -4.13
N TYR A 44 1.46 -9.48 -5.32
CA TYR A 44 1.65 -8.10 -5.79
C TYR A 44 0.31 -7.37 -5.92
N GLN A 45 -0.71 -8.01 -6.53
CA GLN A 45 -2.03 -7.41 -6.68
C GLN A 45 -2.70 -7.14 -5.34
N GLU A 46 -2.64 -8.09 -4.41
CA GLU A 46 -3.22 -7.91 -3.08
C GLU A 46 -2.58 -6.72 -2.33
N ILE A 47 -1.26 -6.59 -2.39
CA ILE A 47 -0.56 -5.44 -1.80
C ILE A 47 -0.94 -4.13 -2.50
N LEU A 48 -1.06 -4.14 -3.83
CA LEU A 48 -1.41 -2.96 -4.62
C LEU A 48 -2.83 -2.46 -4.29
N GLU A 49 -3.78 -3.38 -4.12
CA GLU A 49 -5.14 -3.07 -3.69
C GLU A 49 -5.16 -2.47 -2.27
N LEU A 50 -4.42 -3.07 -1.33
CA LEU A 50 -4.29 -2.56 0.04
C LEU A 50 -3.81 -1.11 0.06
N LEU A 51 -2.80 -0.77 -0.74
CA LEU A 51 -2.28 0.60 -0.85
C LEU A 51 -3.26 1.56 -1.55
N THR A 52 -4.08 1.08 -2.48
CA THR A 52 -4.97 1.93 -3.29
C THR A 52 -6.30 2.22 -2.62
N VAL A 53 -6.89 1.23 -1.94
CA VAL A 53 -8.20 1.37 -1.28
C VAL A 53 -8.11 2.32 -0.09
N ASN A 54 -7.05 2.20 0.70
CA ASN A 54 -6.91 2.97 1.95
C ASN A 54 -6.52 4.44 1.72
N VAL A 55 -5.88 4.76 0.59
CA VAL A 55 -5.64 6.16 0.18
C VAL A 55 -6.94 6.90 -0.11
N LYS A 56 -7.90 6.24 -0.77
CA LYS A 56 -9.20 6.85 -1.10
C LYS A 56 -10.05 7.17 0.13
N ALA A 57 -9.72 6.58 1.29
CA ALA A 57 -10.39 6.90 2.55
C ALA A 57 -9.96 8.28 3.08
N GLU A 58 -8.69 8.65 2.95
CA GLU A 58 -8.19 9.97 3.40
C GLU A 58 -8.78 11.13 2.58
N ASP A 59 -8.98 10.94 1.27
CA ASP A 59 -9.55 11.99 0.40
C ASP A 59 -11.04 12.29 0.69
N LYS A 60 -11.76 11.43 1.40
CA LYS A 60 -13.18 11.63 1.72
C LYS A 60 -13.45 12.37 3.03
N GLU A 61 -12.46 12.49 3.93
CA GLU A 61 -12.65 13.15 5.22
C GLU A 61 -12.33 14.65 5.22
N VAL A 62 -11.78 15.21 4.12
CA VAL A 62 -11.38 16.63 4.06
C VAL A 62 -12.51 17.56 3.55
N VAL A 63 -13.65 17.03 3.11
CA VAL A 63 -14.80 17.85 2.63
C VAL A 63 -16.01 17.67 3.55
N SER A 64 -15.89 18.11 4.80
CA SER A 64 -17.03 18.38 5.70
C SER A 64 -16.61 19.32 6.83
N GLN A 65 -16.35 20.59 6.49
CA GLN A 65 -16.42 21.73 7.41
C GLN A 65 -17.06 22.91 6.71
#